data_AF-A0A1I0M5T5-F1
#
_entry.id   AF-A0A1I0M5T5-F1
#
_cell.length_a   1.000
_cell.length_b   1.000
_cell.length_c   1.000
_cell.angle_alpha   90.00
_cell.angle_beta   90.00
_cell.angle_gamma   90.00
#
_symmetry.space_group_name_H-M   'P 1'
#
loop_
_entity.id
_entity.type
_entity.pdbx_description
1 polymer ?
#
loop_
_entity_poly.entity_id
_entity_poly.type
_entity_poly.pdbx_seq_one_letter_code
_entity_poly.pdbx_strand_id
1 'polypeptide(L)'
;MATLCKNCAGTLIYDPKKQALTCKNCGASFAPEDVEDADKELFQETEKIREAKLYICNHCGSEVELNDSESSAFCLYCGNPAIVFSRVIKTRCPDKIIPFKITKQKAMDDLIPYLRTTKILDDDQRYLWLEKIRGIYLPYWIVNGTLHETVQMVTENYSGMQVEDRTYTTIRGKLDAMDLPIYGSNKLSYLQLENIAKWDLSEAVPFDEDYLAGFYSDVSDISFDKLMRYTEDRTRELFLRKLKMDVKGTGAPICYESNRFQFNRVPEYMLVPIWFLTVNNRDGKRTTFMMNGQTGECFGAFPAKIRKAITDSLKKAFRTALCSIPVIIFFTRYLYLLFNRHLSGILLVSGLCITATLVVAARYISKALENDRLNEITSSEITDFSVKRKEA
;
A
#
# COMPACT_ATOMS: atom_id res chain seq x y z
N MET A 1 -9.08 -8.49 27.89
CA MET A 1 -8.07 -7.66 27.18
C MET A 1 -7.53 -6.65 28.17
N ALA A 2 -6.22 -6.37 28.16
CA ALA A 2 -5.66 -5.37 29.09
C ALA A 2 -6.17 -3.99 28.69
N THR A 3 -6.86 -3.32 29.61
CA THR A 3 -7.40 -1.98 29.37
C THR A 3 -6.25 -0.98 29.24
N LEU A 4 -6.12 -0.32 28.09
CA LEU A 4 -5.02 0.63 27.82
C LEU A 4 -5.42 2.05 28.22
N CYS A 5 -4.45 2.87 28.63
CA CYS A 5 -4.70 4.26 29.02
C CYS A 5 -5.12 5.13 27.84
N LYS A 6 -6.22 5.90 27.99
CA LYS A 6 -6.71 6.85 26.97
C LYS A 6 -5.68 7.95 26.62
N ASN A 7 -4.77 8.28 27.52
CA ASN A 7 -3.86 9.41 27.36
C ASN A 7 -2.50 9.01 26.74
N CYS A 8 -2.02 7.79 27.01
CA CYS A 8 -0.66 7.39 26.63
C CYS A 8 -0.50 5.92 26.24
N ALA A 9 -1.61 5.20 26.02
CA ALA A 9 -1.63 3.78 25.66
C ALA A 9 -0.99 2.80 26.67
N GLY A 10 -0.43 3.28 27.78
CA GLY A 10 0.19 2.42 28.79
C GLY A 10 -0.84 1.52 29.48
N THR A 11 -0.40 0.34 29.92
CA THR A 11 -1.24 -0.61 30.65
C THR A 11 -1.87 0.04 31.89
N LEU A 12 -3.20 -0.05 32.00
CA LEU A 12 -3.91 0.34 33.20
C LEU A 12 -3.90 -0.80 34.22
N ILE A 13 -3.73 -0.43 35.48
CA ILE A 13 -3.77 -1.37 36.61
C ILE A 13 -4.83 -0.86 37.59
N TYR A 14 -5.74 -1.75 37.96
CA TYR A 14 -6.76 -1.45 38.95
C TYR A 14 -6.10 -1.21 40.31
N ASP A 15 -6.34 -0.04 40.89
CA ASP A 15 -5.93 0.31 42.25
C ASP A 15 -7.15 0.17 43.18
N PRO A 16 -7.21 -0.88 44.03
CA PRO A 16 -8.33 -1.11 44.93
C PRO A 16 -8.54 0.01 45.95
N LYS A 17 -7.52 0.81 46.27
CA LYS A 17 -7.67 1.93 47.22
C LYS A 17 -8.37 3.11 46.57
N LYS A 18 -8.15 3.32 45.27
CA LYS A 18 -8.75 4.42 44.51
C LYS A 18 -10.03 4.02 43.79
N GLN A 19 -10.35 2.72 43.76
CA GLN A 19 -11.44 2.14 42.96
C GLN A 19 -11.36 2.59 41.49
N ALA A 20 -10.13 2.70 40.97
CA ALA A 20 -9.86 3.30 39.66
C ALA A 20 -8.73 2.56 38.95
N LEU A 21 -8.77 2.59 37.62
CA LEU A 21 -7.72 2.12 36.74
C LEU A 21 -6.63 3.20 36.62
N THR A 22 -5.43 2.90 37.10
CA THR A 22 -4.30 3.84 37.12
C THR A 22 -3.27 3.48 36.05
N CYS A 23 -2.78 4.49 35.32
CA CYS A 23 -1.72 4.32 34.34
C CYS A 23 -0.35 4.56 34.99
N LYS A 24 0.52 3.55 35.04
CA LYS A 24 1.89 3.71 35.55
C LYS A 24 2.78 4.60 34.66
N ASN A 25 2.41 4.79 33.39
CA ASN A 25 3.25 5.51 32.42
C ASN A 25 2.98 7.03 32.37
N CYS A 26 1.73 7.46 32.54
CA CYS A 26 1.36 8.90 32.56
C CYS A 26 0.68 9.38 33.86
N GLY A 27 0.39 8.49 34.80
CA GLY A 27 -0.25 8.84 36.08
C GLY A 27 -1.75 9.09 36.02
N ALA A 28 -2.37 9.06 34.84
CA ALA A 28 -3.81 9.23 34.69
C ALA A 28 -4.60 8.12 35.39
N SER A 29 -5.79 8.46 35.91
CA SER A 29 -6.70 7.54 36.58
C SER A 29 -8.08 7.60 35.92
N PHE A 30 -8.73 6.46 35.73
CA PHE A 30 -10.02 6.32 35.05
C PHE A 30 -10.97 5.44 35.88
N ALA A 31 -12.28 5.70 35.85
CA ALA A 31 -13.24 4.76 36.40
C ALA A 31 -13.31 3.48 35.52
N PRO A 32 -13.56 2.29 36.08
CA PRO A 32 -13.66 1.05 35.31
C PRO A 32 -14.71 1.08 34.19
N GLU A 33 -15.86 1.70 34.45
CA GLU A 33 -16.98 1.83 33.49
C GLU A 33 -16.63 2.75 32.31
N ASP A 34 -15.81 3.77 32.54
CA ASP A 34 -15.43 4.75 31.50
C ASP A 34 -14.50 4.16 30.44
N VAL A 35 -14.05 2.92 30.58
CA VAL A 35 -13.07 2.32 29.66
C VAL A 35 -13.68 1.28 28.72
N GLU A 36 -14.97 1.00 28.83
CA GLU A 36 -15.69 0.23 27.82
C GLU A 36 -15.90 1.06 26.53
N ASP A 37 -15.85 0.35 25.39
CA ASP A 37 -15.71 0.93 24.05
C ASP A 37 -17.02 1.53 23.53
N ALA A 38 -17.31 2.79 23.91
CA ALA A 38 -18.42 3.59 23.37
C ALA A 38 -18.49 3.58 21.82
N ASP A 39 -17.34 3.41 21.15
CA ASP A 39 -17.25 3.33 19.69
C ASP A 39 -17.93 2.06 19.13
N LYS A 40 -17.94 0.96 19.88
CA LYS A 40 -18.51 -0.33 19.46
C LYS A 40 -20.04 -0.31 19.49
N GLU A 41 -20.62 0.35 20.48
CA GLU A 41 -22.09 0.53 20.59
C GLU A 41 -22.62 1.42 19.47
N LEU A 42 -21.94 2.55 19.21
CA LEU A 42 -22.32 3.49 18.16
C LEU A 42 -22.20 2.88 16.74
N PHE A 43 -21.25 1.97 16.54
CA PHE A 43 -21.10 1.22 15.30
C PHE A 43 -22.30 0.29 15.01
N GLN A 44 -22.87 -0.32 16.05
CA GLN A 44 -24.00 -1.26 15.93
C GLN A 44 -25.34 -0.56 15.71
N GLU A 45 -25.57 0.60 16.35
CA GLU A 45 -26.84 1.34 16.23
C GLU A 45 -27.13 1.86 14.80
N THR A 46 -26.10 2.00 13.96
CA THR A 46 -26.21 2.60 12.63
C THR A 46 -26.41 1.59 11.49
N GLU A 47 -26.55 0.30 11.80
CA GLU A 47 -26.63 -0.77 10.80
C GLU A 47 -27.97 -0.80 10.04
N LYS A 48 -28.02 -0.13 8.89
CA LYS A 48 -29.02 -0.46 7.85
C LYS A 48 -28.61 -1.77 7.18
N ILE A 49 -29.53 -2.71 7.05
CA ILE A 49 -29.27 -4.03 6.45
C ILE A 49 -29.95 -4.12 5.08
N ARG A 50 -29.27 -4.73 4.11
CA ARG A 50 -29.83 -5.10 2.80
C ARG A 50 -29.57 -6.56 2.47
N GLU A 51 -30.30 -7.08 1.50
CA GLU A 51 -30.10 -8.42 0.96
C GLU A 51 -29.19 -8.37 -0.27
N ALA A 52 -28.14 -9.18 -0.29
CA ALA A 52 -27.16 -9.25 -1.37
C ALA A 52 -27.09 -10.67 -1.93
N LYS A 53 -27.09 -10.82 -3.27
CA LYS A 53 -26.97 -12.12 -3.94
C LYS A 53 -25.50 -12.49 -4.09
N LEU A 54 -25.06 -13.48 -3.32
CA LEU A 54 -23.67 -13.93 -3.29
C LEU A 54 -23.43 -15.07 -4.27
N TYR A 55 -22.38 -14.93 -5.07
CA TYR A 55 -21.91 -15.92 -6.03
C TYR A 55 -20.53 -16.42 -5.62
N ILE A 56 -20.31 -17.73 -5.73
CA ILE A 56 -19.03 -18.36 -5.39
C ILE A 56 -18.40 -18.95 -6.65
N CYS A 57 -17.10 -18.72 -6.82
CA CYS A 57 -16.32 -19.36 -7.88
C CYS A 57 -15.88 -20.77 -7.46
N ASN A 58 -16.25 -21.78 -8.25
CA ASN A 58 -15.92 -23.19 -7.96
C ASN A 58 -14.41 -23.52 -8.12
N HIS A 59 -13.62 -22.60 -8.68
CA HIS A 59 -12.19 -22.82 -8.93
C HIS A 59 -11.28 -22.16 -7.90
N CYS A 60 -11.61 -20.94 -7.45
CA CYS A 60 -10.79 -20.19 -6.50
C CYS A 60 -11.50 -19.85 -5.18
N GLY A 61 -12.77 -20.26 -5.01
CA GLY A 61 -13.55 -20.00 -3.80
C GLY A 61 -13.93 -18.53 -3.60
N SER A 62 -13.76 -17.68 -4.62
CA SER A 62 -14.08 -16.25 -4.47
C SER A 62 -15.56 -16.02 -4.32
N GLU A 63 -15.94 -15.25 -3.30
CA GLU A 63 -17.29 -14.75 -3.16
C GLU A 63 -17.39 -13.33 -3.73
N VAL A 64 -18.38 -13.05 -4.56
CA VAL A 64 -18.70 -11.72 -5.10
C VAL A 64 -20.21 -11.53 -5.11
N GLU A 65 -20.64 -10.30 -4.95
CA GLU A 65 -22.02 -9.90 -5.17
C GLU A 65 -22.23 -9.51 -6.63
N LEU A 66 -23.34 -9.98 -7.20
CA LEU A 66 -23.83 -9.59 -8.51
C LEU A 66 -25.22 -8.99 -8.39
N ASN A 67 -25.45 -7.91 -9.13
CA ASN A 67 -26.78 -7.34 -9.31
C ASN A 67 -27.49 -8.01 -10.52
N ASP A 68 -28.81 -7.98 -10.55
CA ASP A 68 -29.66 -8.69 -11.53
C ASP A 68 -29.40 -8.29 -12.99
N SER A 69 -28.79 -7.13 -13.21
CA SER A 69 -28.37 -6.65 -14.53
C SER A 69 -27.14 -7.35 -15.11
N GLU A 70 -26.29 -7.97 -14.27
CA GLU A 70 -25.02 -8.55 -14.69
C GLU A 70 -24.94 -10.04 -14.31
N SER A 71 -25.50 -10.91 -15.16
CA SER A 71 -25.30 -12.35 -15.08
C SER A 71 -23.92 -12.71 -15.64
N SER A 72 -22.87 -12.37 -14.91
CA SER A 72 -21.51 -12.69 -15.33
C SER A 72 -21.32 -14.22 -15.41
N ALA A 73 -20.87 -14.71 -16.56
CA ALA A 73 -20.43 -16.09 -16.71
C ALA A 73 -18.96 -16.31 -16.32
N PHE A 74 -18.28 -15.38 -15.59
CA PHE A 74 -16.85 -15.50 -15.25
C PHE A 74 -16.45 -14.86 -13.90
N CYS A 75 -15.51 -15.49 -13.19
CA CYS A 75 -14.93 -14.98 -11.95
C CYS A 75 -13.97 -13.80 -12.22
N LEU A 76 -14.17 -12.68 -11.52
CA LEU A 76 -13.37 -11.46 -11.64
C LEU A 76 -11.93 -11.60 -11.11
N TYR A 77 -11.68 -12.51 -10.17
CA TYR A 77 -10.35 -12.69 -9.56
C TYR A 77 -9.46 -13.69 -10.31
N CYS A 78 -10.03 -14.75 -10.87
CA CYS A 78 -9.27 -15.83 -11.50
C CYS A 78 -9.64 -16.10 -12.97
N GLY A 79 -10.62 -15.38 -13.52
CA GLY A 79 -11.07 -15.52 -14.91
C GLY A 79 -11.82 -16.80 -15.25
N ASN A 80 -12.17 -17.64 -14.27
CA ASN A 80 -12.83 -18.92 -14.52
C ASN A 80 -14.33 -18.76 -14.79
N PRO A 81 -14.93 -19.41 -15.81
CA PRO A 81 -16.35 -19.25 -16.12
C PRO A 81 -17.34 -19.77 -15.06
N ALA A 82 -16.90 -20.68 -14.19
CA ALA A 82 -17.80 -21.34 -13.26
C ALA A 82 -17.99 -20.53 -11.96
N ILE A 83 -18.76 -19.45 -12.03
CA ILE A 83 -19.39 -18.84 -10.85
C ILE A 83 -20.82 -19.33 -10.72
N VAL A 84 -21.21 -19.69 -9.49
CA VAL A 84 -22.52 -20.26 -9.20
C VAL A 84 -23.18 -19.42 -8.12
N PHE A 85 -24.47 -19.17 -8.29
CA PHE A 85 -25.27 -18.57 -7.24
C PHE A 85 -25.18 -19.45 -5.98
N SER A 86 -24.79 -18.85 -4.87
CA SER A 86 -24.64 -19.58 -3.61
C SER A 86 -25.85 -19.33 -2.71
N ARG A 87 -26.10 -18.08 -2.33
CA ARG A 87 -27.13 -17.70 -1.37
C ARG A 87 -27.43 -16.21 -1.41
N VAL A 88 -28.56 -15.81 -0.84
CA VAL A 88 -28.81 -14.43 -0.43
C VAL A 88 -28.25 -14.24 0.99
N ILE A 89 -27.46 -13.20 1.20
CA ILE A 89 -26.94 -12.81 2.51
C ILE A 89 -27.56 -11.49 2.96
N LYS A 90 -27.71 -11.32 4.27
CA LYS A 90 -28.01 -10.01 4.87
C LYS A 90 -26.69 -9.33 5.21
N THR A 91 -26.49 -8.13 4.69
CA THR A 91 -25.25 -7.35 4.91
C THR A 91 -25.56 -5.91 5.21
N ARG A 92 -24.61 -5.23 5.87
CA ARG A 92 -24.70 -3.78 6.13
C ARG A 92 -24.74 -3.04 4.80
N CYS A 93 -25.65 -2.09 4.71
CA CYS A 93 -25.72 -1.15 3.60
C CYS A 93 -24.52 -0.20 3.69
N PRO A 94 -23.78 0.05 2.60
CA PRO A 94 -22.79 1.11 2.57
C PRO A 94 -23.43 2.45 2.91
N ASP A 95 -22.70 3.32 3.60
CA ASP A 95 -23.13 4.70 3.87
C ASP A 95 -22.97 5.57 2.63
N LYS A 96 -21.88 5.34 1.87
CA LYS A 96 -21.51 6.11 0.68
C LYS A 96 -20.97 5.24 -0.45
N ILE A 97 -20.95 5.80 -1.65
CA ILE A 97 -20.33 5.21 -2.83
C ILE A 97 -19.61 6.29 -3.65
N ILE A 98 -18.48 5.95 -4.23
CA ILE A 98 -17.82 6.79 -5.24
C ILE A 98 -18.22 6.27 -6.61
N PRO A 99 -18.98 7.03 -7.42
CA PRO A 99 -19.40 6.55 -8.74
C PRO A 99 -18.22 6.31 -9.69
N PHE A 100 -18.33 5.33 -10.58
CA PHE A 100 -17.39 5.18 -11.70
C PHE A 100 -17.40 6.45 -12.56
N LYS A 101 -16.23 7.06 -12.76
CA LYS A 101 -16.04 8.18 -13.71
C LYS A 101 -15.38 7.73 -15.00
N ILE A 102 -14.49 6.75 -14.90
CA ILE A 102 -13.80 6.15 -16.03
C ILE A 102 -14.71 5.09 -16.64
N THR A 103 -15.12 5.30 -17.90
CA THR A 103 -15.94 4.34 -18.65
C THR A 103 -15.13 3.08 -18.99
N LYS A 104 -15.82 1.97 -19.25
CA LYS A 104 -15.18 0.71 -19.69
C LYS A 104 -14.28 0.92 -20.91
N GLN A 105 -14.75 1.67 -21.91
CA GLN A 105 -13.99 1.94 -23.12
C GLN A 105 -12.71 2.73 -22.82
N LYS A 106 -12.82 3.79 -22.00
CA LYS A 106 -11.66 4.58 -21.59
C LYS A 106 -10.66 3.72 -20.81
N ALA A 107 -11.13 2.86 -19.91
CA ALA A 107 -10.26 1.94 -19.18
C ALA A 107 -9.55 0.95 -20.11
N MET A 108 -10.24 0.43 -21.13
CA MET A 108 -9.63 -0.40 -22.16
C MET A 108 -8.53 0.36 -22.92
N ASP A 109 -8.83 1.57 -23.38
CA ASP A 109 -7.89 2.40 -24.13
C ASP A 109 -6.65 2.77 -23.31
N ASP A 110 -6.85 3.12 -22.04
CA ASP A 110 -5.78 3.47 -21.10
C ASP A 110 -4.90 2.25 -20.75
N LEU A 111 -5.45 1.02 -20.79
CA LEU A 111 -4.70 -0.22 -20.55
C LEU A 111 -3.89 -0.73 -21.75
N ILE A 112 -4.29 -0.40 -22.99
CA ILE A 112 -3.62 -0.86 -24.22
C ILE A 112 -2.10 -0.59 -24.20
N PRO A 113 -1.61 0.64 -23.91
CA PRO A 113 -0.18 0.92 -23.88
C PRO A 113 0.58 0.02 -22.91
N TYR A 114 -0.02 -0.28 -21.76
CA TYR A 114 0.60 -1.12 -20.75
C TYR A 114 0.70 -2.57 -21.21
N LEU A 115 -0.39 -3.14 -21.74
CA LEU A 115 -0.41 -4.51 -22.25
C LEU A 115 0.57 -4.71 -23.41
N ARG A 116 0.73 -3.72 -24.30
CA ARG A 116 1.72 -3.73 -25.40
C ARG A 116 3.17 -3.86 -24.92
N THR A 117 3.48 -3.30 -23.75
CA THR A 117 4.85 -3.37 -23.20
C THR A 117 5.17 -4.70 -22.55
N THR A 118 4.15 -5.49 -22.24
CA THR A 118 4.28 -6.77 -21.55
C THR A 118 4.41 -7.91 -22.57
N LYS A 119 5.29 -8.89 -22.31
CA LYS A 119 5.33 -10.16 -23.09
C LYS A 119 4.23 -11.14 -22.66
N ILE A 120 3.19 -10.65 -21.98
CA ILE A 120 2.17 -11.48 -21.32
C ILE A 120 1.15 -12.02 -22.32
N LEU A 121 0.79 -11.23 -23.35
CA LEU A 121 -0.20 -11.58 -24.36
C LEU A 121 0.38 -11.54 -25.78
N ASP A 122 -0.17 -12.34 -26.68
CA ASP A 122 0.05 -12.19 -28.13
C ASP A 122 -0.71 -10.98 -28.68
N ASP A 123 -0.13 -10.32 -29.70
CA ASP A 123 -0.64 -9.05 -30.24
C ASP A 123 -2.09 -9.13 -30.74
N ASP A 124 -2.46 -10.28 -31.30
CA ASP A 124 -3.77 -10.61 -31.86
C ASP A 124 -4.84 -10.88 -30.78
N GLN A 125 -4.44 -11.33 -29.58
CA GLN A 125 -5.38 -11.65 -28.50
C GLN A 125 -5.63 -10.48 -27.54
N ARG A 126 -4.84 -9.40 -27.58
CA ARG A 126 -4.94 -8.30 -26.59
C ARG A 126 -6.33 -7.69 -26.50
N TYR A 127 -6.97 -7.46 -27.63
CA TYR A 127 -8.29 -6.84 -27.69
C TYR A 127 -9.36 -7.75 -27.06
N LEU A 128 -9.31 -9.06 -27.35
CA LEU A 128 -10.20 -10.06 -26.75
C LEU A 128 -10.05 -10.15 -25.22
N TRP A 129 -8.84 -9.95 -24.70
CA TRP A 129 -8.62 -9.88 -23.25
C TRP A 129 -9.11 -8.57 -22.65
N LEU A 130 -8.92 -7.43 -23.33
CA LEU A 130 -9.39 -6.13 -22.84
C LEU A 130 -10.92 -6.08 -22.71
N GLU A 131 -11.68 -6.73 -23.60
CA GLU A 131 -13.13 -6.84 -23.46
C GLU A 131 -13.57 -7.56 -22.17
N LYS A 132 -12.68 -8.37 -21.58
CA LYS A 132 -12.89 -9.06 -20.30
C LYS A 132 -12.63 -8.18 -19.09
N ILE A 133 -12.26 -6.90 -19.26
CA ILE A 133 -12.23 -5.95 -18.14
C ILE A 133 -13.62 -5.87 -17.49
N ARG A 134 -13.66 -5.85 -16.16
CA ARG A 134 -14.89 -5.75 -15.37
C ARG A 134 -14.73 -4.71 -14.29
N GLY A 135 -15.80 -3.98 -13.99
CA GLY A 135 -15.81 -3.04 -12.88
C GLY A 135 -16.31 -3.74 -11.62
N ILE A 136 -15.64 -3.48 -10.51
CA ILE A 136 -16.04 -3.95 -9.18
C ILE A 136 -16.01 -2.79 -8.20
N TYR A 137 -17.00 -2.77 -7.31
CA TYR A 137 -17.00 -1.96 -6.11
C TYR A 137 -16.32 -2.70 -4.97
N LEU A 138 -15.26 -2.12 -4.41
CA LEU A 138 -14.58 -2.68 -3.24
C LEU A 138 -15.06 -2.00 -1.95
N PRO A 139 -15.23 -2.77 -0.85
CA PRO A 139 -15.59 -2.24 0.44
C PRO A 139 -14.40 -1.59 1.13
N TYR A 140 -14.58 -0.36 1.59
CA TYR A 140 -13.63 0.37 2.42
C TYR A 140 -14.34 1.01 3.60
N TRP A 141 -13.67 1.03 4.73
CA TRP A 141 -14.05 1.80 5.90
C TRP A 141 -13.22 3.08 5.94
N ILE A 142 -13.88 4.23 5.95
CA ILE A 142 -13.23 5.52 6.09
C ILE A 142 -13.19 5.86 7.57
N VAL A 143 -12.00 5.83 8.15
CA VAL A 143 -11.80 6.01 9.58
C VAL A 143 -11.20 7.37 9.89
N ASN A 144 -11.69 7.98 10.97
CA ASN A 144 -11.12 9.20 11.51
C ASN A 144 -10.81 8.98 12.97
N GLY A 145 -9.61 9.36 13.39
CA GLY A 145 -9.17 9.10 14.75
C GLY A 145 -7.76 9.61 15.00
N THR A 146 -7.28 9.33 16.20
CA THR A 146 -5.96 9.72 16.63
C THR A 146 -5.25 8.50 17.20
N LEU A 147 -4.08 8.19 16.66
CA LEU A 147 -3.16 7.24 17.25
C LEU A 147 -2.32 7.94 18.31
N HIS A 148 -2.30 7.40 19.52
CA HIS A 148 -1.33 7.75 20.54
C HIS A 148 -0.26 6.66 20.57
N GLU A 149 1.01 7.05 20.37
CA GLU A 149 2.13 6.12 20.29
C GLU A 149 3.23 6.51 21.27
N THR A 150 3.78 5.51 21.95
CA THR A 150 5.03 5.61 22.71
C THR A 150 6.01 4.57 22.21
N VAL A 151 7.15 5.03 21.69
CA VAL A 151 8.25 4.17 21.29
C VAL A 151 9.46 4.44 22.17
N GLN A 152 10.17 3.38 22.55
CA GLN A 152 11.47 3.45 23.18
C GLN A 152 12.51 2.83 22.24
N MET A 153 13.58 3.56 21.99
CA MET A 153 14.71 3.09 21.22
C MET A 153 15.93 2.97 22.10
N VAL A 154 16.79 2.02 21.77
CA VAL A 154 18.07 1.81 22.47
C VAL A 154 19.23 2.05 21.51
N THR A 155 20.13 2.94 21.92
CA THR A 155 21.41 3.16 21.25
C THR A 155 22.51 2.59 22.13
N GLU A 156 23.34 1.72 21.56
CA GLU A 156 24.51 1.17 22.24
C GLU A 156 25.74 1.99 21.86
N ASN A 157 26.47 2.48 22.86
CA ASN A 157 27.76 3.11 22.69
C ASN A 157 28.85 2.06 22.87
N TYR A 158 29.78 2.00 21.92
CA TYR A 158 30.84 0.98 21.90
C TYR A 158 32.20 1.60 22.23
N SER A 159 32.94 0.92 23.10
CA SER A 159 34.37 1.15 23.33
C SER A 159 35.13 -0.08 22.81
N GLY A 160 35.65 0.03 21.58
CA GLY A 160 36.20 -1.11 20.84
C GLY A 160 35.09 -2.09 20.42
N MET A 161 35.22 -3.37 20.82
CA MET A 161 34.22 -4.42 20.54
C MET A 161 33.20 -4.62 21.67
N GLN A 162 33.31 -3.89 22.79
CA GLN A 162 32.41 -4.02 23.93
C GLN A 162 31.41 -2.87 23.98
N VAL A 163 30.17 -3.20 24.35
CA VAL A 163 29.14 -2.21 24.67
C VAL A 163 29.53 -1.58 26.01
N GLU A 164 29.79 -0.29 26.00
CA GLU A 164 30.14 0.49 27.18
C GLU A 164 28.87 0.96 27.90
N ASP A 165 27.97 1.61 27.16
CA ASP A 165 26.74 2.19 27.71
C ASP A 165 25.54 1.98 26.78
N ARG A 166 24.33 1.94 27.37
CA ARG A 166 23.06 1.93 26.66
C ARG A 166 22.26 3.19 26.95
N THR A 167 21.92 3.94 25.90
CA THR A 167 21.04 5.11 26.00
C THR A 167 19.64 4.74 25.55
N TYR A 168 18.65 4.92 26.43
CA TYR A 168 17.23 4.71 26.10
C TYR A 168 16.56 6.04 25.79
N THR A 169 16.05 6.19 24.57
CA THR A 169 15.30 7.38 24.15
C THR A 169 13.83 7.03 24.02
N THR A 170 12.98 7.67 24.82
CA THR A 170 11.52 7.49 24.73
C THR A 170 10.92 8.64 23.94
N ILE A 171 10.24 8.31 22.85
CA ILE A 171 9.50 9.28 22.04
C ILE A 171 8.01 9.00 22.23
N ARG A 172 7.28 10.06 22.53
CA ARG A 172 5.82 10.05 22.65
C ARG A 172 5.27 10.98 21.60
N GLY A 173 4.27 10.51 20.86
CA GLY A 173 3.66 11.31 19.82
C GLY A 173 2.22 10.91 19.59
N LYS A 174 1.54 11.73 18.81
CA LYS A 174 0.23 11.42 18.27
C LYS A 174 0.24 11.61 16.77
N LEU A 175 -0.57 10.82 16.07
CA LEU A 175 -0.84 10.98 14.65
C LEU A 175 -2.34 10.99 14.43
N ASP A 176 -2.84 12.12 13.94
CA ASP A 176 -4.23 12.23 13.51
C ASP A 176 -4.38 11.56 12.15
N ALA A 177 -5.24 10.54 12.10
CA ALA A 177 -5.66 9.86 10.88
C ALA A 177 -6.98 10.49 10.43
N MET A 178 -6.93 11.27 9.35
CA MET A 178 -8.09 11.91 8.75
C MET A 178 -8.45 11.18 7.47
N ASP A 179 -9.72 10.76 7.37
CA ASP A 179 -10.28 10.01 6.26
C ASP A 179 -9.39 8.85 5.76
N LEU A 180 -8.84 8.08 6.70
CA LEU A 180 -7.95 6.97 6.40
C LEU A 180 -8.76 5.79 5.83
N PRO A 181 -8.49 5.33 4.59
CA PRO A 181 -9.20 4.19 4.02
C PRO A 181 -8.63 2.87 4.53
N ILE A 182 -9.47 2.04 5.11
CA ILE A 182 -9.17 0.67 5.54
C ILE A 182 -9.98 -0.30 4.69
N TYR A 183 -9.32 -1.22 4.00
CA TYR A 183 -10.03 -2.20 3.16
C TYR A 183 -10.92 -3.10 4.01
N GLY A 184 -12.18 -3.24 3.61
CA GLY A 184 -13.24 -3.90 4.36
C GLY A 184 -13.34 -5.41 4.13
N SER A 185 -12.36 -6.04 3.48
CA SER A 185 -12.39 -7.45 3.09
C SER A 185 -10.99 -8.06 3.18
N ASN A 186 -10.85 -9.38 3.07
CA ASN A 186 -9.56 -10.08 3.10
C ASN A 186 -9.18 -10.72 1.76
N LYS A 187 -9.92 -10.39 0.70
CA LYS A 187 -9.82 -11.06 -0.62
C LYS A 187 -8.63 -10.60 -1.46
N LEU A 188 -8.05 -9.44 -1.13
CA LEU A 188 -6.95 -8.78 -1.84
C LEU A 188 -5.83 -8.45 -0.85
N SER A 189 -4.57 -8.46 -1.31
CA SER A 189 -3.44 -8.17 -0.43
C SER A 189 -3.28 -6.66 -0.18
N TYR A 190 -2.84 -6.30 1.01
CA TYR A 190 -2.64 -4.91 1.40
C TYR A 190 -1.68 -4.14 0.47
N LEU A 191 -0.57 -4.75 0.05
CA LEU A 191 0.42 -4.12 -0.85
C LEU A 191 -0.19 -3.66 -2.18
N GLN A 192 -1.17 -4.41 -2.69
CA GLN A 192 -1.91 -4.05 -3.90
C GLN A 192 -2.80 -2.83 -3.67
N LEU A 193 -3.48 -2.82 -2.53
CA LEU A 193 -4.49 -1.83 -2.19
C LEU A 193 -3.90 -0.50 -1.74
N GLU A 194 -2.77 -0.49 -1.02
CA GLU A 194 -2.11 0.75 -0.59
C GLU A 194 -1.75 1.64 -1.79
N ASN A 195 -1.38 1.02 -2.92
CA ASN A 195 -0.95 1.77 -4.09
C ASN A 195 -2.14 2.36 -4.87
N ILE A 196 -3.27 1.64 -4.98
CA ILE A 196 -4.47 2.09 -5.70
C ILE A 196 -5.36 3.06 -4.91
N ALA A 197 -5.22 3.09 -3.58
CA ALA A 197 -6.09 3.82 -2.67
C ALA A 197 -5.82 5.33 -2.63
N LYS A 198 -6.19 6.02 -3.72
CA LYS A 198 -6.17 7.49 -3.82
C LYS A 198 -7.46 8.00 -4.46
N TRP A 199 -8.56 7.77 -3.76
CA TRP A 199 -9.84 8.34 -4.18
C TRP A 199 -10.01 9.75 -3.63
N ASP A 200 -10.63 10.61 -4.42
CA ASP A 200 -11.16 11.87 -3.91
C ASP A 200 -12.48 11.59 -3.21
N LEU A 201 -12.42 11.52 -1.88
CA LEU A 201 -13.56 11.20 -1.03
C LEU A 201 -14.61 12.33 -1.01
N SER A 202 -14.26 13.54 -1.46
CA SER A 202 -15.22 14.65 -1.55
C SER A 202 -16.29 14.42 -2.62
N GLU A 203 -16.03 13.51 -3.56
CA GLU A 203 -16.96 13.11 -4.62
C GLU A 203 -17.84 11.90 -4.25
N ALA A 204 -17.71 11.39 -3.01
CA ALA A 204 -18.55 10.32 -2.53
C ALA A 204 -20.00 10.81 -2.34
N VAL A 205 -20.96 10.05 -2.85
CA VAL A 205 -22.39 10.32 -2.72
C VAL A 205 -23.03 9.32 -1.75
N PRO A 206 -24.21 9.63 -1.17
CA PRO A 206 -24.97 8.63 -0.41
C PRO A 206 -25.18 7.36 -1.24
N PHE A 207 -25.06 6.20 -0.60
CA PHE A 207 -25.22 4.93 -1.30
C PHE A 207 -26.64 4.79 -1.88
N ASP A 208 -26.69 4.39 -3.15
CA ASP A 208 -27.88 3.94 -3.86
C ASP A 208 -27.50 2.65 -4.60
N GLU A 209 -28.38 1.66 -4.55
CA GLU A 209 -28.16 0.34 -5.16
C GLU A 209 -28.11 0.41 -6.69
N ASP A 210 -28.73 1.45 -7.29
CA ASP A 210 -28.68 1.70 -8.73
C ASP A 210 -27.25 1.90 -9.25
N TYR A 211 -26.33 2.38 -8.42
CA TYR A 211 -24.91 2.49 -8.78
C TYR A 211 -24.23 1.13 -8.97
N LEU A 212 -24.78 0.05 -8.41
CA LEU A 212 -24.25 -1.31 -8.59
C LEU A 212 -24.70 -1.93 -9.91
N ALA A 213 -25.64 -1.30 -10.65
CA ALA A 213 -26.11 -1.82 -11.92
C ALA A 213 -24.96 -1.90 -12.94
N GLY A 214 -24.75 -3.10 -13.48
CA GLY A 214 -23.67 -3.39 -14.44
C GLY A 214 -22.27 -3.50 -13.83
N PHE A 215 -22.15 -3.61 -12.50
CA PHE A 215 -20.89 -3.82 -11.81
C PHE A 215 -20.97 -4.95 -10.78
N TYR A 216 -19.82 -5.58 -10.52
CA TYR A 216 -19.66 -6.48 -9.38
C TYR A 216 -19.55 -5.64 -8.11
N SER A 217 -19.86 -6.25 -6.96
CA SER A 217 -19.57 -5.65 -5.67
C SER A 217 -18.92 -6.69 -4.75
N ASP A 218 -17.99 -6.24 -3.93
CA ASP A 218 -17.49 -7.00 -2.79
C ASP A 218 -18.18 -6.49 -1.51
N VAL A 219 -18.43 -7.41 -0.60
CA VAL A 219 -19.16 -7.14 0.64
C VAL A 219 -18.17 -7.11 1.79
N SER A 220 -18.30 -6.13 2.69
CA SER A 220 -17.43 -6.09 3.86
C SER A 220 -17.68 -7.27 4.79
N ASP A 221 -16.62 -7.98 5.18
CA ASP A 221 -16.67 -9.16 6.06
C ASP A 221 -15.87 -8.95 7.37
N ILE A 222 -15.43 -7.72 7.62
CA ILE A 222 -14.61 -7.39 8.79
C ILE A 222 -15.48 -6.96 9.97
N SER A 223 -15.22 -7.54 11.14
CA SER A 223 -15.84 -7.09 12.40
C SER A 223 -15.22 -5.78 12.86
N PHE A 224 -15.92 -5.07 13.76
CA PHE A 224 -15.39 -3.86 14.40
C PHE A 224 -14.01 -4.10 15.05
N ASP A 225 -13.84 -5.23 15.75
CA ASP A 225 -12.56 -5.56 16.40
C ASP A 225 -11.43 -5.75 15.37
N LYS A 226 -11.72 -6.29 14.18
CA LYS A 226 -10.74 -6.37 13.07
C LYS A 226 -10.46 -4.99 12.49
N LEU A 227 -11.50 -4.18 12.27
CA LEU A 227 -11.37 -2.81 11.77
C LEU A 227 -10.48 -1.96 12.69
N MET A 228 -10.70 -2.03 14.01
CA MET A 228 -9.87 -1.36 15.01
C MET A 228 -8.41 -1.79 14.88
N ARG A 229 -8.14 -3.10 14.85
CA ARG A 229 -6.79 -3.63 14.69
C ARG A 229 -6.12 -3.19 13.39
N TYR A 230 -6.80 -3.30 12.26
CA TYR A 230 -6.25 -2.86 10.97
C TYR A 230 -5.99 -1.35 10.93
N THR A 231 -6.85 -0.56 11.58
CA THR A 231 -6.68 0.89 11.71
C THR A 231 -5.45 1.23 12.56
N GLU A 232 -5.31 0.58 13.71
CA GLU A 232 -4.17 0.76 14.62
C GLU A 232 -2.86 0.36 13.92
N ASP A 233 -2.80 -0.83 13.32
CA ASP A 233 -1.64 -1.31 12.57
C ASP A 233 -1.26 -0.35 11.43
N ARG A 234 -2.25 0.09 10.63
CA ARG A 234 -2.02 1.02 9.52
C ARG A 234 -1.52 2.37 10.00
N THR A 235 -2.15 2.94 11.01
CA THR A 235 -1.77 4.27 11.52
C THR A 235 -0.42 4.23 12.20
N ARG A 236 -0.10 3.12 12.90
CA ARG A 236 1.20 2.85 13.51
C ARG A 236 2.31 2.78 12.47
N GLU A 237 2.11 2.08 11.35
CA GLU A 237 3.05 2.09 10.24
C GLU A 237 3.32 3.50 9.71
N LEU A 238 2.27 4.31 9.56
CA LEU A 238 2.39 5.71 9.12
C LEU A 238 3.15 6.57 10.16
N PHE A 239 2.86 6.37 11.45
CA PHE A 239 3.56 7.04 12.54
C PHE A 239 5.05 6.72 12.53
N LEU A 240 5.42 5.44 12.45
CA LEU A 240 6.82 5.00 12.44
C LEU A 240 7.56 5.48 11.19
N ARG A 241 6.90 5.51 10.02
CA ARG A 241 7.47 6.10 8.79
C ARG A 241 7.78 7.58 8.99
N LYS A 242 6.81 8.34 9.52
CA LYS A 242 6.96 9.77 9.78
C LYS A 242 8.04 10.04 10.82
N LEU A 243 8.07 9.26 11.89
CA LEU A 243 9.09 9.34 12.94
C LEU A 243 10.50 9.22 12.37
N LYS A 244 10.73 8.22 11.51
CA LYS A 244 12.04 8.00 10.84
C LYS A 244 12.45 9.14 9.91
N MET A 245 11.48 9.83 9.32
CA MET A 245 11.73 10.95 8.41
C MET A 245 12.00 12.26 9.16
N ASP A 246 11.21 12.53 10.22
CA ASP A 246 11.17 13.82 10.88
C ASP A 246 12.16 13.94 12.04
N VAL A 247 12.52 12.84 12.69
CA VAL A 247 13.37 12.85 13.89
C VAL A 247 14.74 12.24 13.57
N LYS A 248 15.79 13.07 13.65
CA LYS A 248 17.17 12.59 13.46
C LYS A 248 17.57 11.65 14.59
N GLY A 249 18.28 10.57 14.26
CA GLY A 249 18.77 9.60 15.25
C GLY A 249 17.83 8.43 15.56
N THR A 250 16.63 8.38 14.94
CA THR A 250 15.67 7.26 15.11
C THR A 250 15.96 6.07 14.19
N GLY A 251 17.23 5.90 13.77
CA GLY A 251 17.70 4.69 13.10
C GLY A 251 18.00 3.55 14.08
N ALA A 252 18.01 3.84 15.38
CA ALA A 252 18.21 2.87 16.44
C ALA A 252 17.04 1.86 16.52
N PRO A 253 17.30 0.61 16.96
CA PRO A 253 16.25 -0.39 17.12
C PRO A 253 15.25 0.03 18.20
N ILE A 254 13.97 -0.23 17.93
CA ILE A 254 12.87 -0.06 18.89
C ILE A 254 12.90 -1.26 19.84
N CYS A 255 13.03 -1.02 21.14
CA CYS A 255 13.02 -2.05 22.18
C CYS A 255 11.71 -2.14 22.96
N TYR A 256 10.86 -1.11 22.87
CA TYR A 256 9.51 -1.10 23.43
C TYR A 256 8.60 -0.21 22.58
N GLU A 257 7.36 -0.65 22.40
CA GLU A 257 6.32 0.04 21.64
C GLU A 257 4.97 -0.14 22.35
N SER A 258 4.16 0.91 22.38
CA SER A 258 2.82 0.89 22.94
C SER A 258 1.98 1.97 22.27
N ASN A 259 0.90 1.51 21.62
CA ASN A 259 -0.07 2.35 20.96
C ASN A 259 -1.48 2.08 21.41
N ARG A 260 -2.31 3.09 21.15
CA ARG A 260 -3.76 3.02 21.21
C ARG A 260 -4.31 3.92 20.12
N PHE A 261 -5.13 3.36 19.25
CA PHE A 261 -5.97 4.16 18.37
C PHE A 261 -7.28 4.54 19.07
N GLN A 262 -7.74 5.77 18.84
CA GLN A 262 -9.05 6.24 19.29
C GLN A 262 -9.82 6.80 18.09
N PHE A 263 -11.04 6.30 17.85
CA PHE A 263 -11.89 6.88 16.83
C PHE A 263 -12.42 8.25 17.29
N ASN A 264 -12.45 9.20 16.36
CA ASN A 264 -13.04 10.53 16.59
C ASN A 264 -14.49 10.61 16.09
N ARG A 265 -14.88 9.68 15.20
CA ARG A 265 -16.24 9.53 14.68
C ARG A 265 -16.47 8.07 14.27
N VAL A 266 -17.73 7.69 14.07
CA VAL A 266 -18.09 6.36 13.55
C VAL A 266 -17.40 6.14 12.19
N PRO A 267 -16.71 5.00 12.00
CA PRO A 267 -16.22 4.61 10.68
C PRO A 267 -17.33 4.57 9.64
N GLU A 268 -17.13 5.21 8.49
CA GLU A 268 -18.11 5.21 7.40
C GLU A 268 -17.81 4.06 6.44
N TYR A 269 -18.81 3.23 6.14
CA TYR A 269 -18.70 2.17 5.14
C TYR A 269 -18.90 2.77 3.74
N MET A 270 -17.91 2.61 2.87
CA MET A 270 -17.91 3.14 1.51
C MET A 270 -17.59 2.07 0.47
N LEU A 271 -18.25 2.15 -0.69
CA LEU A 271 -17.87 1.39 -1.88
C LEU A 271 -17.07 2.27 -2.85
N VAL A 272 -15.93 1.76 -3.31
CA VAL A 272 -15.03 2.48 -4.24
C VAL A 272 -14.85 1.73 -5.57
N PRO A 273 -14.78 2.46 -6.70
CA PRO A 273 -14.83 1.85 -8.04
C PRO A 273 -13.43 1.42 -8.49
N ILE A 274 -13.31 0.18 -8.96
CA ILE A 274 -12.07 -0.36 -9.53
C ILE A 274 -12.37 -1.18 -10.78
N TRP A 275 -11.61 -0.96 -11.84
CA TRP A 275 -11.58 -1.83 -13.01
C TRP A 275 -10.57 -2.96 -12.80
N PHE A 276 -11.00 -4.20 -13.04
CA PHE A 276 -10.20 -5.41 -12.93
C PHE A 276 -10.05 -6.09 -14.29
N LEU A 277 -8.84 -6.55 -14.58
CA LEU A 277 -8.53 -7.39 -15.73
C LEU A 277 -7.56 -8.50 -15.33
N THR A 278 -8.02 -9.74 -15.31
CA THR A 278 -7.17 -10.91 -15.10
C THR A 278 -6.87 -11.60 -16.43
N VAL A 279 -5.60 -11.75 -16.74
CA VAL A 279 -5.11 -12.42 -17.96
C VAL A 279 -4.36 -13.69 -17.60
N ASN A 280 -4.47 -14.70 -18.46
CA ASN A 280 -3.61 -15.87 -18.41
C ASN A 280 -2.33 -15.56 -19.20
N ASN A 281 -1.20 -15.61 -18.52
CA ASN A 281 0.11 -15.41 -19.12
C ASN A 281 0.52 -16.65 -19.93
N ARG A 282 1.49 -16.47 -20.83
CA ARG A 282 2.10 -17.56 -21.61
C ARG A 282 2.78 -18.64 -20.76
N ASP A 283 3.26 -18.28 -19.57
CA ASP A 283 3.90 -19.21 -18.61
C ASP A 283 2.87 -19.97 -17.75
N GLY A 284 1.58 -19.82 -18.04
CA GLY A 284 0.49 -20.45 -17.29
C GLY A 284 0.13 -19.74 -15.98
N LYS A 285 0.89 -18.71 -15.57
CA LYS A 285 0.52 -17.88 -14.42
C LYS A 285 -0.60 -16.92 -14.79
N ARG A 286 -1.31 -16.42 -13.79
CA ARG A 286 -2.30 -15.36 -13.98
C ARG A 286 -1.70 -14.03 -13.53
N THR A 287 -2.08 -12.96 -14.23
CA THR A 287 -1.75 -11.59 -13.86
C THR A 287 -3.04 -10.79 -13.81
N THR A 288 -3.29 -10.12 -12.69
CA THR A 288 -4.38 -9.15 -12.61
C THR A 288 -3.86 -7.74 -12.66
N PHE A 289 -4.55 -6.93 -13.44
CA PHE A 289 -4.41 -5.51 -13.54
C PHE A 289 -5.62 -4.86 -12.89
N MET A 290 -5.37 -3.79 -12.14
CA MET A 290 -6.37 -2.98 -11.48
C MET A 290 -6.23 -1.54 -11.95
N MET A 291 -7.33 -0.82 -12.09
CA MET A 291 -7.33 0.60 -12.38
C MET A 291 -8.37 1.29 -11.52
N ASN A 292 -7.98 2.39 -10.87
CA ASN A 292 -8.90 3.19 -10.11
C ASN A 292 -10.01 3.76 -11.04
N GLY A 293 -11.27 3.42 -10.77
CA GLY A 293 -12.41 3.81 -11.60
C GLY A 293 -12.81 5.29 -11.51
N GLN A 294 -12.19 6.05 -10.61
CA GLN A 294 -12.36 7.50 -10.47
C GLN A 294 -11.22 8.26 -11.18
N THR A 295 -9.96 7.87 -10.92
CA THR A 295 -8.77 8.61 -11.38
C THR A 295 -8.12 8.06 -12.64
N GLY A 296 -8.36 6.79 -12.99
CA GLY A 296 -7.69 6.09 -14.09
C GLY A 296 -6.27 5.62 -13.74
N GLU A 297 -5.79 5.82 -12.51
CA GLU A 297 -4.49 5.31 -12.09
C GLU A 297 -4.46 3.78 -12.11
N CYS A 298 -3.51 3.21 -12.85
CA CYS A 298 -3.34 1.77 -13.03
C CYS A 298 -2.33 1.18 -12.04
N PHE A 299 -2.66 0.01 -11.48
CA PHE A 299 -1.84 -0.76 -10.55
C PHE A 299 -1.88 -2.26 -10.89
N GLY A 300 -0.77 -2.95 -10.72
CA GLY A 300 -0.60 -4.35 -11.12
C GLY A 300 0.79 -4.59 -11.71
N ALA A 301 1.10 -5.82 -12.11
CA ALA A 301 2.39 -6.19 -12.70
C ALA A 301 2.52 -5.68 -14.14
N PHE A 302 2.46 -4.36 -14.30
CA PHE A 302 2.93 -3.70 -15.48
C PHE A 302 4.42 -3.41 -15.29
N PRO A 303 5.31 -3.90 -16.17
CA PRO A 303 6.68 -3.39 -16.27
C PRO A 303 6.65 -1.97 -16.88
N ALA A 304 5.87 -1.06 -16.31
CA ALA A 304 5.56 0.25 -16.87
C ALA A 304 5.94 1.36 -15.90
N LYS A 305 7.26 1.51 -15.77
CA LYS A 305 8.00 2.73 -15.41
C LYS A 305 9.50 2.42 -15.33
N ILE A 306 9.86 1.13 -15.23
CA ILE A 306 11.24 0.63 -15.14
C ILE A 306 12.01 0.89 -16.43
N ARG A 307 11.51 0.53 -17.61
CA ARG A 307 12.22 0.83 -18.87
C ARG A 307 12.42 2.33 -19.10
N LYS A 308 11.44 3.17 -18.74
CA LYS A 308 11.56 4.63 -18.83
C LYS A 308 12.55 5.17 -17.78
N ALA A 309 12.50 4.70 -16.53
CA ALA A 309 13.42 5.09 -15.47
C ALA A 309 14.87 4.62 -15.76
N ILE A 310 15.04 3.41 -16.29
CA ILE A 310 16.33 2.86 -16.74
C ILE A 310 16.83 3.66 -17.94
N THR A 311 16.02 3.88 -18.98
CA THR A 311 16.44 4.68 -20.14
C THR A 311 16.74 6.14 -19.77
N ASP A 312 15.98 6.75 -18.86
CA ASP A 312 16.24 8.10 -18.37
C ASP A 312 17.50 8.15 -17.49
N SER A 313 17.76 7.12 -16.68
CA SER A 313 18.99 6.99 -15.88
C SER A 313 20.20 6.75 -16.76
N LEU A 314 20.09 5.92 -17.80
CA LEU A 314 21.13 5.70 -18.82
C LEU A 314 21.40 6.97 -19.63
N LYS A 315 20.36 7.72 -20.03
CA LYS A 315 20.50 9.03 -20.69
C LYS A 315 21.19 10.04 -19.79
N LYS A 316 20.86 10.08 -18.50
CA LYS A 316 21.53 10.95 -17.51
C LYS A 316 23.01 10.56 -17.36
N ALA A 317 23.31 9.28 -17.20
CA ALA A 317 24.68 8.76 -17.11
C ALA A 317 25.50 9.08 -18.38
N PHE A 318 24.90 8.90 -19.56
CA PHE A 318 25.53 9.23 -20.84
C PHE A 318 25.80 10.73 -20.99
N ARG A 319 24.83 11.59 -20.63
CA ARG A 319 25.01 13.06 -20.64
C ARG A 319 26.12 13.49 -19.68
N THR A 320 26.15 12.94 -18.46
CA THR A 320 27.22 13.26 -17.49
C THR A 320 28.60 12.83 -17.98
N ALA A 321 28.70 11.66 -18.63
CA ALA A 321 29.95 11.21 -19.23
C ALA A 321 30.38 12.13 -20.39
N LEU A 322 29.47 12.49 -21.29
CA LEU A 322 29.75 13.37 -22.42
C LEU A 322 30.21 14.77 -21.97
N CYS A 323 29.55 15.36 -20.96
CA CYS A 323 29.93 16.65 -20.40
C CYS A 323 31.27 16.62 -19.64
N SER A 324 31.72 15.45 -19.18
CA SER A 324 33.01 15.31 -18.50
C SER A 324 34.20 15.26 -19.46
N ILE A 325 33.99 14.89 -20.73
CA ILE A 325 35.07 14.75 -21.74
C ILE A 325 35.85 16.06 -21.98
N PRO A 326 35.20 17.23 -22.22
CA PRO A 326 35.92 18.49 -22.42
C PRO A 326 36.73 18.92 -21.20
N VAL A 327 36.18 18.65 -20.00
CA VAL A 327 36.83 18.96 -18.72
C VAL A 327 38.08 18.08 -18.57
N ILE A 328 37.96 16.78 -18.84
CA ILE A 328 39.10 15.85 -18.82
C ILE A 328 40.16 16.27 -19.83
N ILE A 329 39.79 16.64 -21.06
CA ILE A 329 40.72 17.12 -22.11
C ILE A 329 41.41 18.42 -21.68
N PHE A 330 40.67 19.38 -21.10
CA PHE A 330 41.22 20.64 -20.63
C PHE A 330 42.23 20.41 -19.50
N PHE A 331 41.88 19.61 -18.49
CA PHE A 331 42.77 19.30 -17.37
C PHE A 331 43.99 18.48 -17.82
N THR A 332 43.83 17.50 -18.71
CA THR A 332 44.98 16.76 -19.27
C THR A 332 45.91 17.67 -20.08
N ARG A 333 45.37 18.59 -20.88
CA ARG A 333 46.18 19.59 -21.62
C ARG A 333 46.86 20.59 -20.70
N TYR A 334 46.17 21.06 -19.66
CA TYR A 334 46.73 21.96 -18.64
C TYR A 334 47.87 21.29 -17.86
N LEU A 335 47.67 20.03 -17.42
CA LEU A 335 48.71 19.25 -16.74
C LEU A 335 49.88 18.89 -17.67
N TYR A 336 49.62 18.63 -18.95
CA TYR A 336 50.67 18.43 -19.96
C TYR A 336 51.59 19.66 -20.07
N LEU A 337 51.04 20.86 -19.96
CA LEU A 337 51.79 22.12 -19.98
C LEU A 337 52.56 22.37 -18.67
N LEU A 338 52.00 22.01 -17.50
CA LEU A 338 52.63 22.22 -16.19
C LEU A 338 53.77 21.24 -15.89
N PHE A 339 53.62 19.95 -16.24
CA PHE A 339 54.53 18.88 -15.80
C PHE A 339 55.61 18.49 -16.83
N ASN A 340 55.87 19.36 -17.82
CA ASN A 340 56.99 19.25 -18.76
C ASN A 340 57.20 17.81 -19.30
N ARG A 341 56.12 17.21 -19.83
CA ARG A 341 56.09 15.90 -20.50
C ARG A 341 56.29 14.64 -19.62
N HIS A 342 56.18 14.70 -18.29
CA HIS A 342 56.15 13.48 -17.48
C HIS A 342 54.85 12.67 -17.71
N LEU A 343 54.94 11.64 -18.56
CA LEU A 343 53.83 10.78 -19.00
C LEU A 343 53.09 10.11 -17.82
N SER A 344 53.80 9.79 -16.74
CA SER A 344 53.26 9.12 -15.55
C SER A 344 52.21 9.94 -14.80
N GLY A 345 52.40 11.26 -14.68
CA GLY A 345 51.44 12.15 -13.99
C GLY A 345 50.13 12.32 -14.77
N ILE A 346 50.22 12.36 -16.10
CA ILE A 346 49.05 12.47 -16.99
C ILE A 346 48.21 11.20 -16.95
N LEU A 347 48.85 10.02 -16.98
CA LEU A 347 48.17 8.72 -16.89
C LEU A 347 47.48 8.54 -15.52
N LEU A 348 48.09 8.99 -14.44
CA LEU A 348 47.53 8.86 -13.09
C LEU A 348 46.27 9.72 -12.91
N VAL A 349 46.32 11.00 -13.32
CA VAL A 349 45.16 11.90 -13.18
C VAL A 349 44.03 11.54 -14.14
N SER A 350 44.34 11.20 -15.40
CA SER A 350 43.32 10.72 -16.34
C SER A 350 42.67 9.41 -15.85
N GLY A 351 43.46 8.50 -15.28
CA GLY A 351 42.95 7.30 -14.61
C GLY A 351 41.97 7.62 -13.48
N LEU A 352 42.29 8.58 -12.61
CA LEU A 352 41.41 9.00 -11.50
C LEU A 352 40.10 9.65 -11.99
N CYS A 353 40.13 10.44 -13.07
CA CYS A 353 38.90 11.01 -13.63
C CYS A 353 38.00 9.94 -14.27
N ILE A 354 38.60 8.96 -14.97
CA ILE A 354 37.87 7.83 -15.56
C ILE A 354 37.27 6.94 -14.47
N THR A 355 38.01 6.64 -13.40
CA THR A 355 37.48 5.83 -12.30
C THR A 355 36.34 6.54 -11.56
N ALA A 356 36.44 7.86 -11.32
CA ALA A 356 35.38 8.65 -10.69
C ALA A 356 34.08 8.64 -11.51
N THR A 357 34.19 8.79 -12.84
CA THR A 357 33.03 8.74 -13.75
C THR A 357 32.39 7.36 -13.81
N LEU A 358 33.20 6.29 -13.83
CA LEU A 358 32.70 4.90 -13.77
C LEU A 358 31.99 4.60 -12.44
N VAL A 359 32.50 5.08 -11.30
CA VAL A 359 31.87 4.89 -9.98
C VAL A 359 30.51 5.59 -9.91
N VAL A 360 30.40 6.81 -10.44
CA VAL A 360 29.13 7.54 -10.50
C VAL A 360 28.12 6.79 -11.38
N ALA A 361 28.54 6.32 -12.56
CA ALA A 361 27.70 5.50 -13.44
C ALA A 361 27.25 4.19 -12.78
N ALA A 362 28.16 3.48 -12.11
CA ALA A 362 27.87 2.25 -11.38
C ALA A 362 26.85 2.47 -10.26
N ARG A 363 26.92 3.60 -9.53
CA ARG A 363 25.93 3.96 -8.51
C ARG A 363 24.54 4.20 -9.10
N TYR A 364 24.43 4.87 -10.25
CA TYR A 364 23.15 5.05 -10.94
C TYR A 364 22.56 3.71 -11.41
N ILE A 365 23.40 2.81 -11.93
CA ILE A 365 22.98 1.48 -12.38
C ILE A 365 22.57 0.60 -11.20
N SER A 366 23.36 0.56 -10.12
CA SER A 366 23.06 -0.22 -8.91
C SER A 366 21.74 0.21 -8.28
N LYS A 367 21.49 1.51 -8.18
CA LYS A 367 20.22 2.05 -7.65
C LYS A 367 19.03 1.71 -8.54
N ALA A 368 19.24 1.61 -9.86
CA ALA A 368 18.21 1.16 -10.79
C ALA A 368 17.92 -0.35 -10.66
N LEU A 369 18.96 -1.18 -10.48
CA LEU A 369 18.84 -2.64 -10.30
C LEU A 369 18.23 -3.03 -8.94
N GLU A 370 18.53 -2.30 -7.88
CA GLU A 370 17.95 -2.53 -6.55
C GLU A 370 16.43 -2.27 -6.56
N ASN A 371 16.00 -1.20 -7.23
CA ASN A 371 14.58 -0.96 -7.49
C ASN A 371 13.94 -2.05 -8.37
N ASP A 372 14.67 -2.64 -9.31
CA ASP A 372 14.16 -3.72 -10.16
C ASP A 372 13.92 -5.02 -9.36
N ARG A 373 14.87 -5.41 -8.49
CA ARG A 373 14.74 -6.57 -7.59
C ARG A 373 13.58 -6.45 -6.62
N LEU A 374 13.43 -5.30 -5.96
CA LEU A 374 12.30 -5.03 -5.06
C LEU A 374 10.94 -5.12 -5.79
N ASN A 375 10.90 -4.73 -7.06
CA ASN A 375 9.73 -4.78 -7.92
C ASN A 375 9.43 -6.17 -8.50
N GLU A 376 10.46 -6.96 -8.80
CA GLU A 376 10.33 -8.35 -9.27
C GLU A 376 9.75 -9.24 -8.15
N ILE A 377 10.22 -9.05 -6.91
CA ILE A 377 9.66 -9.69 -5.70
C ILE A 377 8.18 -9.31 -5.54
N THR A 378 7.84 -8.02 -5.63
CA THR A 378 6.43 -7.59 -5.56
C THR A 378 5.61 -8.16 -6.73
N SER A 379 6.12 -8.21 -7.96
CA SER A 379 5.38 -8.76 -9.11
C SER A 379 5.05 -10.26 -8.99
N SER A 380 5.89 -11.04 -8.32
CA SER A 380 5.69 -12.49 -8.15
C SER A 380 4.66 -12.84 -7.07
N GLU A 381 4.58 -12.03 -6.01
CA GLU A 381 3.61 -12.22 -4.90
C GLU A 381 2.24 -11.57 -5.18
N ILE A 382 2.18 -10.61 -6.11
CA ILE A 382 1.01 -9.76 -6.41
C ILE A 382 0.11 -10.31 -7.53
N THR A 383 0.55 -11.31 -8.30
CA THR A 383 -0.12 -11.62 -9.58
C THR A 383 -1.10 -12.80 -9.53
N ASP A 384 -0.90 -13.75 -8.62
CA ASP A 384 -1.76 -14.93 -8.54
C ASP A 384 -2.76 -14.87 -7.36
N PHE A 385 -3.96 -14.36 -7.63
CA PHE A 385 -5.08 -14.30 -6.69
C PHE A 385 -5.63 -15.67 -6.29
N SER A 386 -5.20 -16.74 -6.97
CA SER A 386 -5.70 -18.10 -6.74
C SER A 386 -4.86 -18.92 -5.76
N VAL A 387 -3.58 -18.57 -5.56
CA VAL A 387 -2.67 -19.36 -4.72
C VAL A 387 -2.94 -19.15 -3.22
N LYS A 388 -3.14 -17.90 -2.78
CA LYS A 388 -3.35 -17.59 -1.34
C LYS A 388 -4.68 -18.10 -0.76
N ARG A 389 -5.65 -18.51 -1.58
CA ARG A 389 -6.99 -18.95 -1.11
C ARG A 389 -7.15 -20.45 -0.93
N LYS A 390 -6.19 -21.27 -1.37
CA LYS A 390 -6.22 -22.71 -1.11
C LYS A 390 -5.68 -23.10 0.28
N GLU A 391 -5.05 -22.16 0.97
CA GLU A 391 -4.36 -22.38 2.25
C GLU A 391 -5.07 -21.75 3.47
N ALA A 392 -6.19 -21.08 3.25
CA ALA A 392 -7.10 -20.56 4.30
C ALA A 392 -8.42 -21.33 4.26
#